data_AF-A0A418Y5M5-F1
#
_entry.id   AF-A0A418Y5M5-F1
#
_cell.length_a   1.000
_cell.length_b   1.000
_cell.length_c   1.000
_cell.angle_alpha   90.00
_cell.angle_beta   90.00
_cell.angle_gamma   90.00
#
_symmetry.space_group_name_H-M   'P 1'
#
loop_
_entity.id
_entity.type
_entity.pdbx_description
1 polymer ?
#
loop_
_entity_poly.entity_id
_entity_poly.type
_entity_poly.pdbx_seq_one_letter_code
_entity_poly.pdbx_strand_id
1 'polypeptide(L)'
;MKSSFLRPAMALALALGLSACGGGAAKFTVAGTVAGLIHPGLVLSNGGADLAVAANATSFAFPNAIEYGETYDVTVKTQPAHQTCTSTKLYSSGTAGQTAAINGQILCSLNTFTIGGTVTGLTAEGLVLTNGTDGGTVTVAANATAYSFILNPVKYGDSYGVTILTQPTGQTCTLVNGVGQMGDAKVENINVTCQTSIGS
;
A
#
# COMPACT_ATOMS: atom_id res chain seq x y z
N MET A 1 -34.66 -48.68 -63.69
CA MET A 1 -34.64 -48.76 -62.20
C MET A 1 -33.44 -47.92 -61.76
N LYS A 2 -33.66 -46.63 -61.45
CA LYS A 2 -33.80 -46.06 -60.10
C LYS A 2 -32.55 -46.26 -59.22
N SER A 3 -31.73 -45.21 -59.23
CA SER A 3 -31.16 -44.48 -58.08
C SER A 3 -30.27 -45.20 -57.05
N SER A 4 -29.18 -44.50 -56.69
CA SER A 4 -28.89 -44.10 -55.29
C SER A 4 -27.53 -44.51 -54.69
N PHE A 5 -26.41 -44.32 -55.41
CA PHE A 5 -25.07 -44.44 -54.80
C PHE A 5 -24.26 -43.12 -54.70
N LEU A 6 -24.82 -41.98 -55.09
CA LEU A 6 -24.15 -40.67 -54.96
C LEU A 6 -24.25 -40.02 -53.56
N ARG A 7 -24.86 -40.68 -52.57
CA ARG A 7 -25.18 -40.08 -51.27
C ARG A 7 -24.22 -40.29 -50.09
N PRO A 8 -23.27 -41.26 -50.03
CA PRO A 8 -22.36 -41.35 -48.89
C PRO A 8 -21.00 -40.65 -49.13
N ALA A 9 -20.62 -40.36 -50.39
CA ALA A 9 -19.31 -39.78 -50.70
C ALA A 9 -19.19 -38.29 -50.32
N MET A 10 -20.30 -37.57 -50.18
CA MET A 10 -20.29 -36.14 -49.84
C MET A 10 -20.32 -35.87 -48.32
N ALA A 11 -20.59 -36.88 -47.49
CA ALA A 11 -20.59 -36.74 -46.03
C ALA A 11 -19.19 -36.94 -45.40
N LEU A 12 -18.28 -37.65 -46.06
CA LEU A 12 -16.93 -37.92 -45.54
C LEU A 12 -15.91 -36.83 -45.92
N ALA A 13 -16.22 -35.96 -46.88
CA ALA A 13 -15.37 -34.83 -47.26
C ALA A 13 -15.57 -33.57 -46.39
N LEU A 14 -16.64 -33.50 -45.58
CA LEU A 14 -16.88 -32.37 -44.67
C LEU A 14 -16.33 -32.59 -43.24
N ALA A 15 -15.93 -33.82 -42.88
CA ALA A 15 -15.47 -34.14 -41.52
C ALA A 15 -13.95 -33.94 -41.29
N LEU A 16 -13.18 -33.69 -42.35
CA LEU A 16 -11.71 -33.50 -42.27
C LEU A 16 -11.29 -32.02 -42.37
N GLY A 17 -12.25 -31.09 -42.50
CA GLY A 17 -11.99 -29.65 -42.57
C GLY A 17 -12.07 -28.90 -41.24
N LEU A 18 -12.26 -29.58 -40.11
CA LEU A 18 -12.46 -28.95 -38.80
C LEU A 18 -11.31 -29.12 -37.81
N SER A 19 -10.17 -29.68 -38.23
CA SER A 19 -8.94 -29.73 -37.40
C SER A 19 -7.95 -28.61 -37.72
N ALA A 20 -8.30 -27.71 -38.65
CA ALA A 20 -7.44 -26.61 -39.09
C ALA A 20 -7.78 -25.25 -38.45
N CYS A 21 -8.55 -25.21 -37.35
CA CYS A 21 -8.45 -24.07 -36.43
C CYS A 21 -7.18 -24.24 -35.57
N GLY A 22 -6.03 -24.25 -36.26
CA GLY A 22 -4.71 -24.08 -35.65
C GLY A 22 -4.54 -22.61 -35.24
N GLY A 23 -5.41 -22.12 -34.37
CA GLY A 23 -5.18 -20.86 -33.69
C GLY A 23 -4.05 -21.08 -32.71
N GLY A 24 -2.84 -20.62 -33.04
CA GLY A 24 -1.73 -20.64 -32.09
C GLY A 24 -2.20 -20.09 -30.74
N ALA A 25 -1.88 -20.77 -29.65
CA ALA A 25 -2.35 -20.41 -28.32
C ALA A 25 -2.12 -18.91 -28.10
N ALA A 26 -3.20 -18.14 -27.98
CA ALA A 26 -3.10 -16.72 -27.70
C ALA A 26 -2.39 -16.56 -26.36
N LYS A 27 -1.22 -15.89 -26.39
CA LYS A 27 -0.41 -15.65 -25.20
C LYS A 27 -0.64 -14.24 -24.70
N PHE A 28 -0.85 -14.11 -23.40
CA PHE A 28 -1.14 -12.86 -22.71
C PHE A 28 -0.02 -12.57 -21.72
N THR A 29 0.70 -11.48 -21.94
CA THR A 29 1.70 -11.01 -20.97
C THR A 29 0.98 -10.41 -19.76
N VAL A 30 1.34 -10.85 -18.55
CA VAL A 30 0.88 -10.23 -17.31
C VAL A 30 1.75 -9.01 -17.05
N ALA A 31 1.20 -7.82 -17.30
CA ALA A 31 1.87 -6.55 -17.11
C ALA A 31 0.95 -5.55 -16.40
N GLY A 32 1.47 -4.39 -16.05
CA GLY A 32 0.67 -3.37 -15.38
C GLY A 32 1.44 -2.13 -14.98
N THR A 33 0.76 -1.28 -14.22
CA THR A 33 1.31 -0.03 -13.71
C THR A 33 1.73 -0.16 -12.25
N VAL A 34 2.74 0.62 -11.88
CA VAL A 34 3.21 0.79 -10.51
C VAL A 34 3.18 2.29 -10.20
N ALA A 35 2.48 2.68 -9.14
CA ALA A 35 2.44 4.06 -8.70
C ALA A 35 3.00 4.19 -7.27
N GLY A 36 3.80 5.24 -7.05
CA GLY A 36 4.30 5.60 -5.73
C GLY A 36 5.44 4.71 -5.19
N LEU A 37 6.04 3.83 -6.00
CA LEU A 37 7.21 3.04 -5.57
C LEU A 37 8.47 3.91 -5.60
N ILE A 38 9.04 4.21 -4.43
CA ILE A 38 10.20 5.11 -4.27
C ILE A 38 11.43 4.32 -3.82
N HIS A 39 11.23 3.32 -2.96
CA HIS A 39 12.28 2.50 -2.37
C HIS A 39 12.39 1.13 -3.04
N PRO A 40 13.60 0.51 -3.04
CA PRO A 40 13.79 -0.82 -3.61
C PRO A 40 13.20 -1.92 -2.72
N GLY A 41 13.12 -3.13 -3.26
CA GLY A 41 12.74 -4.34 -2.52
C GLY A 41 11.34 -4.88 -2.82
N LEU A 42 10.55 -4.21 -3.67
CA LEU A 42 9.27 -4.74 -4.12
C LEU A 42 9.49 -6.01 -4.95
N VAL A 43 8.84 -7.10 -4.54
CA VAL A 43 8.74 -8.34 -5.32
C VAL A 43 7.26 -8.67 -5.51
N LEU A 44 6.85 -8.78 -6.77
CA LEU A 44 5.52 -9.25 -7.15
C LEU A 44 5.58 -10.75 -7.43
N SER A 45 4.48 -11.46 -7.23
CA SER A 45 4.35 -12.88 -7.59
C SER A 45 3.07 -13.13 -8.36
N ASN A 46 3.14 -13.95 -9.39
CA ASN A 46 2.00 -14.40 -10.18
C ASN A 46 2.17 -15.89 -10.49
N GLY A 47 1.29 -16.75 -9.96
CA GLY A 47 1.35 -18.19 -10.19
C GLY A 47 2.69 -18.84 -9.78
N GLY A 48 3.37 -18.27 -8.77
CA GLY A 48 4.68 -18.76 -8.30
C GLY A 48 5.89 -18.20 -9.06
N ALA A 49 5.70 -17.48 -10.16
CA ALA A 49 6.75 -16.69 -10.78
C ALA A 49 6.91 -15.38 -10.01
N ASP A 50 8.14 -15.04 -9.64
CA ASP A 50 8.45 -13.80 -8.93
C ASP A 50 9.07 -12.77 -9.88
N LEU A 51 8.75 -11.50 -9.65
CA LEU A 51 9.25 -10.36 -10.39
C LEU A 51 9.73 -9.28 -9.41
N ALA A 52 11.03 -9.02 -9.38
CA ALA A 52 11.58 -7.87 -8.69
C ALA A 52 11.28 -6.59 -9.49
N VAL A 53 10.73 -5.58 -8.81
CA VAL A 53 10.41 -4.29 -9.43
C VAL A 53 11.38 -3.24 -8.89
N ALA A 54 12.05 -2.54 -9.80
CA ALA A 54 13.03 -1.51 -9.44
C ALA A 54 12.34 -0.28 -8.80
N ALA A 55 13.06 0.40 -7.90
CA ALA A 55 12.63 1.68 -7.35
C ALA A 55 12.31 2.69 -8.47
N ASN A 56 11.27 3.52 -8.28
CA ASN A 56 10.78 4.50 -9.26
C ASN A 56 10.25 3.90 -10.58
N ALA A 57 10.11 2.58 -10.68
CA ALA A 57 9.43 1.98 -11.82
C ALA A 57 7.96 2.44 -11.87
N THR A 58 7.50 2.77 -13.07
CA THR A 58 6.10 3.15 -13.34
C THR A 58 5.28 2.00 -13.92
N SER A 59 5.94 0.89 -14.26
CA SER A 59 5.33 -0.29 -14.87
C SER A 59 6.07 -1.57 -14.47
N PHE A 60 5.39 -2.71 -14.64
CA PHE A 60 5.96 -4.04 -14.47
C PHE A 60 5.46 -4.96 -15.58
N ALA A 61 6.25 -5.98 -15.91
CA ALA A 61 5.85 -7.05 -16.81
C ALA A 61 6.53 -8.36 -16.39
N PHE A 62 5.74 -9.41 -16.23
CA PHE A 62 6.29 -10.75 -16.04
C PHE A 62 6.90 -11.25 -17.35
N PRO A 63 8.05 -11.95 -17.30
CA PRO A 63 8.76 -12.37 -18.51
C PRO A 63 8.01 -13.48 -19.28
N ASN A 64 7.22 -14.29 -18.57
CA ASN A 64 6.46 -15.38 -19.16
C ASN A 64 5.01 -14.94 -19.39
N ALA A 65 4.55 -15.07 -20.62
CA ALA A 65 3.14 -14.93 -20.95
C ALA A 65 2.35 -16.20 -20.60
N ILE A 66 1.07 -16.04 -20.28
CA ILE A 66 0.14 -17.12 -19.98
C ILE A 66 -0.81 -17.39 -21.14
N GLU A 67 -1.34 -18.60 -21.25
CA GLU A 67 -2.22 -19.00 -22.35
C GLU A 67 -3.67 -18.58 -22.08
N TYR A 68 -4.49 -18.53 -23.13
CA TYR A 68 -5.93 -18.29 -23.00
C TYR A 68 -6.56 -19.27 -22.00
N GLY A 69 -7.37 -18.77 -21.06
CA GLY A 69 -8.04 -19.59 -20.05
C GLY A 69 -7.21 -19.85 -18.78
N GLU A 70 -5.90 -19.55 -18.79
CA GLU A 70 -5.07 -19.61 -17.58
C GLU A 70 -5.44 -18.49 -16.61
N THR A 71 -5.36 -18.80 -15.31
CA THR A 71 -5.60 -17.80 -14.27
C THR A 71 -4.33 -17.03 -13.95
N TYR A 72 -4.49 -15.76 -13.56
CA TYR A 72 -3.44 -14.94 -13.01
C TYR A 72 -3.92 -14.28 -11.72
N ASP A 73 -2.98 -14.08 -10.81
CA ASP A 73 -3.18 -13.33 -9.59
C ASP A 73 -1.86 -12.67 -9.18
N VAL A 74 -1.70 -11.41 -9.54
CA VAL A 74 -0.53 -10.62 -9.16
C VAL A 74 -0.67 -10.20 -7.72
N THR A 75 0.22 -10.70 -6.88
CA THR A 75 0.29 -10.42 -5.44
C THR A 75 1.61 -9.75 -5.07
N VAL A 76 1.63 -9.01 -3.96
CA VAL A 76 2.87 -8.49 -3.39
C VAL A 76 3.46 -9.57 -2.49
N LYS A 77 4.61 -10.11 -2.90
CA LYS A 77 5.34 -11.14 -2.15
C LYS A 77 6.29 -10.55 -1.12
N THR A 78 6.94 -9.43 -1.48
CA THR A 78 7.86 -8.73 -0.58
C THR A 78 7.61 -7.24 -0.69
N GLN A 79 7.43 -6.60 0.46
CA GLN A 79 7.27 -5.15 0.53
C GLN A 79 8.63 -4.46 0.37
N PRO A 80 8.70 -3.34 -0.37
CA PRO A 80 9.86 -2.46 -0.34
C PRO A 80 10.07 -1.88 1.06
N ALA A 81 11.28 -1.41 1.33
CA ALA A 81 11.56 -0.73 2.59
C ALA A 81 10.71 0.56 2.72
N HIS A 82 10.30 0.89 3.94
CA HIS A 82 9.63 2.16 4.28
C HIS A 82 8.30 2.43 3.59
N GLN A 83 7.78 1.44 2.84
CA GLN A 83 6.60 1.57 2.01
C GLN A 83 5.74 0.32 2.08
N THR A 84 4.44 0.51 1.85
CA THR A 84 3.50 -0.58 1.65
C THR A 84 2.92 -0.46 0.25
N CYS A 85 3.11 -1.51 -0.54
CA CYS A 85 2.51 -1.71 -1.84
C CYS A 85 1.31 -2.66 -1.73
N THR A 86 0.26 -2.36 -2.48
CA THR A 86 -0.96 -3.17 -2.56
C THR A 86 -1.28 -3.47 -4.01
N SER A 87 -1.82 -4.66 -4.25
CA SER A 87 -2.29 -5.07 -5.57
C SER A 87 -3.81 -4.93 -5.63
N THR A 88 -4.32 -4.18 -6.61
CA THR A 88 -5.75 -4.00 -6.79
C THR A 88 -6.33 -5.24 -7.48
N LYS A 89 -6.95 -6.14 -6.70
CA LYS A 89 -7.48 -7.42 -7.21
C LYS A 89 -8.40 -7.30 -8.44
N LEU A 90 -9.17 -6.22 -8.53
CA LEU A 90 -10.04 -5.93 -9.68
C LEU A 90 -9.29 -5.91 -11.03
N TYR A 91 -8.03 -5.49 -11.03
CA TYR A 91 -7.20 -5.36 -12.24
C TYR A 91 -6.09 -6.40 -12.32
N SER A 92 -5.66 -6.89 -11.16
CA SER A 92 -4.48 -7.74 -11.00
C SER A 92 -4.79 -9.22 -10.88
N SER A 93 -6.06 -9.63 -10.99
CA SER A 93 -6.45 -11.04 -10.95
C SER A 93 -7.56 -11.36 -11.97
N GLY A 94 -7.55 -12.58 -12.50
CA GLY A 94 -8.57 -13.04 -13.42
C GLY A 94 -8.12 -14.19 -14.29
N THR A 95 -8.73 -14.29 -15.47
CA THR A 95 -8.44 -15.32 -16.48
C THR A 95 -7.99 -14.66 -17.77
N ALA A 96 -6.91 -15.15 -18.35
CA ALA A 96 -6.37 -14.66 -19.61
C ALA A 96 -7.37 -14.83 -20.75
N GLY A 97 -7.46 -13.81 -21.61
CA GLY A 97 -8.38 -13.79 -22.76
C GLY A 97 -9.75 -13.17 -22.51
N GLN A 98 -10.08 -12.77 -21.28
CA GLN A 98 -11.31 -11.99 -21.03
C GLN A 98 -11.22 -10.54 -21.54
N THR A 99 -10.00 -10.01 -21.64
CA THR A 99 -9.69 -8.68 -22.17
C THR A 99 -8.59 -8.78 -23.23
N ALA A 100 -8.43 -7.73 -24.04
CA ALA A 100 -7.38 -7.68 -25.06
C ALA A 100 -5.96 -7.70 -24.45
N ALA A 101 -5.81 -7.22 -23.22
CA ALA A 101 -4.55 -7.22 -22.47
C ALA A 101 -4.79 -7.31 -20.96
N ILE A 102 -3.82 -7.87 -20.25
CA ILE A 102 -3.79 -7.89 -18.79
C ILE A 102 -3.05 -6.64 -18.31
N ASN A 103 -3.72 -5.81 -17.53
CA ASN A 103 -3.18 -4.58 -16.97
C ASN A 103 -3.42 -4.56 -15.47
N GLY A 104 -2.51 -5.15 -14.71
CA GLY A 104 -2.53 -5.08 -13.26
C GLY A 104 -2.22 -3.67 -12.74
N GLN A 105 -2.58 -3.43 -11.49
CA GLN A 105 -2.31 -2.18 -10.81
C GLN A 105 -1.69 -2.44 -9.44
N ILE A 106 -0.52 -1.85 -9.23
CA ILE A 106 0.18 -1.83 -7.95
C ILE A 106 0.26 -0.39 -7.44
N LEU A 107 -0.22 -0.16 -6.22
CA LEU A 107 -0.19 1.15 -5.57
C LEU A 107 0.67 1.06 -4.31
N CYS A 108 1.69 1.90 -4.23
CA CYS A 108 2.62 1.99 -3.11
C CYS A 108 2.49 3.34 -2.42
N SER A 109 2.57 3.33 -1.09
CA SER A 109 2.59 4.53 -0.26
C SER A 109 3.67 4.42 0.81
N LEU A 110 4.28 5.55 1.20
CA LEU A 110 5.14 5.61 2.38
C LEU A 110 4.36 5.17 3.61
N ASN A 111 5.02 4.42 4.47
CA ASN A 111 4.46 4.03 5.75
C ASN A 111 4.28 5.28 6.63
N THR A 112 3.23 5.29 7.44
CA THR A 112 2.96 6.36 8.38
C THR A 112 2.90 5.80 9.79
N PHE A 113 3.39 6.57 10.76
CA PHE A 113 3.38 6.17 12.16
C PHE A 113 2.96 7.34 13.04
N THR A 114 2.40 7.01 14.20
CA THR A 114 2.03 8.01 15.19
C THR A 114 3.23 8.44 16.02
N ILE A 115 3.16 9.67 16.51
CA ILE A 115 4.07 10.19 17.53
C ILE A 115 3.30 10.49 18.81
N GLY A 116 3.97 10.40 19.95
CA GLY A 116 3.39 10.65 21.26
C GLY A 116 4.40 10.43 22.38
N GLY A 117 3.88 10.42 23.61
CA GLY A 117 4.69 10.12 24.77
C GLY A 117 3.91 10.14 26.07
N THR A 118 4.67 10.06 27.16
CA THR A 118 4.11 10.04 28.50
C THR A 118 3.87 11.44 29.04
N VAL A 119 2.93 11.55 29.96
CA VAL A 119 2.57 12.79 30.65
C VAL A 119 2.70 12.56 32.14
N THR A 120 3.46 13.42 32.81
CA THR A 120 3.69 13.35 34.26
C THR A 120 3.36 14.68 34.91
N GLY A 121 2.65 14.65 36.04
CA GLY A 121 2.37 15.83 36.85
C GLY A 121 1.25 16.73 36.34
N LEU A 122 0.61 16.41 35.21
CA LEU A 122 -0.51 17.19 34.67
C LEU A 122 -1.78 16.96 35.49
N THR A 123 -2.16 17.94 36.31
CA THR A 123 -3.39 17.87 37.14
C THR A 123 -4.48 18.85 36.73
N ALA A 124 -4.19 19.80 35.83
CA ALA A 124 -5.12 20.83 35.36
C ALA A 124 -5.40 20.68 33.86
N GLU A 125 -6.54 21.22 33.44
CA GLU A 125 -6.93 21.23 32.03
C GLU A 125 -6.27 22.38 31.25
N GLY A 126 -6.31 22.26 29.92
CA GLY A 126 -5.87 23.30 28.99
C GLY A 126 -4.54 23.03 28.30
N LEU A 127 -3.86 21.91 28.61
CA LEU A 127 -2.66 21.52 27.87
C LEU A 127 -3.02 21.15 26.44
N VAL A 128 -2.48 21.89 25.48
CA VAL A 128 -2.59 21.59 24.04
C VAL A 128 -1.20 21.47 23.45
N LEU A 129 -0.95 20.36 22.77
CA LEU A 129 0.28 20.08 22.03
C LEU A 129 0.00 20.21 20.53
N THR A 130 0.98 20.66 19.76
CA THR A 130 0.89 20.75 18.29
C THR A 130 2.12 20.12 17.67
N ASN A 131 1.95 19.43 16.55
CA ASN A 131 3.05 18.89 15.75
C ASN A 131 3.25 19.73 14.48
N GLY A 132 4.06 20.78 14.58
CA GLY A 132 4.22 21.75 13.49
C GLY A 132 2.89 22.39 13.08
N THR A 133 2.81 22.83 11.82
CA THR A 133 1.66 23.54 11.25
C THR A 133 0.61 22.59 10.67
N ASP A 134 1.06 21.49 10.05
CA ASP A 134 0.19 20.53 9.33
C ASP A 134 -0.01 19.21 10.08
N GLY A 135 0.76 18.96 11.14
CA GLY A 135 0.70 17.72 11.93
C GLY A 135 -0.41 17.69 12.98
N GLY A 136 -1.26 18.71 13.03
CA GLY A 136 -2.44 18.79 13.89
C GLY A 136 -2.13 19.11 15.36
N THR A 137 -3.18 19.12 16.17
CA THR A 137 -3.12 19.41 17.60
C THR A 137 -3.74 18.26 18.41
N VAL A 138 -3.28 18.13 19.66
CA VAL A 138 -3.82 17.20 20.65
C VAL A 138 -4.08 17.96 21.93
N THR A 139 -5.33 17.94 22.40
CA THR A 139 -5.68 18.39 23.75
C THR A 139 -5.45 17.23 24.72
N VAL A 140 -4.64 17.45 25.74
CA VAL A 140 -4.31 16.45 26.75
C VAL A 140 -5.19 16.69 27.98
N ALA A 141 -6.01 15.71 28.34
CA ALA A 141 -6.90 15.80 29.49
C ALA A 141 -6.11 15.82 30.81
N ALA A 142 -6.67 16.47 31.84
CA ALA A 142 -6.09 16.44 33.18
C ALA A 142 -5.95 14.99 33.69
N ASN A 143 -4.86 14.69 34.38
CA ASN A 143 -4.50 13.35 34.89
C ASN A 143 -4.25 12.30 33.80
N ALA A 144 -4.17 12.68 32.52
CA ALA A 144 -3.69 11.76 31.48
C ALA A 144 -2.25 11.35 31.77
N THR A 145 -1.94 10.08 31.49
CA THR A 145 -0.59 9.51 31.64
C THR A 145 0.16 9.39 30.32
N ALA A 146 -0.55 9.54 29.19
CA ALA A 146 0.01 9.48 27.85
C ALA A 146 -0.85 10.26 26.85
N TYR A 147 -0.26 10.58 25.70
CA TYR A 147 -0.94 11.20 24.56
C TYR A 147 -0.34 10.70 23.24
N SER A 148 -1.07 10.84 22.13
CA SER A 148 -0.56 10.56 20.79
C SER A 148 -1.31 11.33 19.70
N PHE A 149 -0.62 11.64 18.61
CA PHE A 149 -1.19 12.25 17.40
C PHE A 149 -1.77 11.16 16.48
N ILE A 150 -2.97 10.67 16.83
CA ILE A 150 -3.61 9.55 16.10
C ILE A 150 -4.20 9.99 14.76
N LEU A 151 -4.75 11.20 14.69
CA LEU A 151 -5.46 11.70 13.50
C LEU A 151 -4.52 12.11 12.37
N ASN A 152 -3.27 12.42 12.69
CA ASN A 152 -2.26 12.94 11.78
C ASN A 152 -0.96 12.15 11.92
N PRO A 153 -0.92 10.88 11.49
CA PRO A 153 0.32 10.11 11.50
C PRO A 153 1.34 10.71 10.54
N VAL A 154 2.61 10.67 10.92
CA VAL A 154 3.74 11.24 10.18
C VAL A 154 4.27 10.19 9.20
N LYS A 155 4.54 10.58 7.94
CA LYS A 155 5.11 9.66 6.95
C LYS A 155 6.58 9.40 7.26
N TYR A 156 7.06 8.22 6.91
CA TYR A 156 8.48 7.90 6.93
C TYR A 156 9.30 8.99 6.22
N GLY A 157 10.39 9.41 6.86
CA GLY A 157 11.29 10.44 6.34
C GLY A 157 10.81 11.88 6.54
N ASP A 158 9.55 12.11 6.92
CA ASP A 158 9.08 13.45 7.27
C ASP A 158 9.59 13.84 8.67
N SER A 159 9.91 15.11 8.84
CA SER A 159 10.24 15.70 10.13
C SER A 159 8.98 15.97 10.94
N TYR A 160 9.06 15.77 12.26
CA TYR A 160 8.04 16.19 13.22
C TYR A 160 8.63 17.17 14.24
N GLY A 161 7.77 18.00 14.80
CA GLY A 161 8.12 19.06 15.74
C GLY A 161 6.99 19.35 16.71
N VAL A 162 6.94 18.58 17.80
CA VAL A 162 5.97 18.73 18.88
C VAL A 162 6.36 19.89 19.77
N THR A 163 5.43 20.81 19.97
CA THR A 163 5.55 21.95 20.87
C THR A 163 4.31 22.08 21.74
N ILE A 164 4.44 22.75 22.88
CA ILE A 164 3.31 23.12 23.72
C ILE A 164 2.68 24.37 23.11
N LEU A 165 1.49 24.23 22.56
CA LEU A 165 0.71 25.34 22.00
C LEU A 165 0.05 26.15 23.12
N THR A 166 -0.50 25.46 24.12
CA THR A 166 -1.19 26.08 25.25
C THR A 166 -0.79 25.38 26.54
N GLN A 167 -0.37 26.15 27.55
CA GLN A 167 -0.10 25.64 28.89
C GLN A 167 -1.41 25.44 29.67
N PRO A 168 -1.51 24.41 30.52
CA PRO A 168 -2.65 24.22 31.40
C PRO A 168 -2.73 25.33 32.47
N THR A 169 -3.93 25.56 33.00
CA THR A 169 -4.14 26.61 34.01
C THR A 169 -3.40 26.27 35.31
N GLY A 170 -2.59 27.22 35.81
CA GLY A 170 -1.89 27.07 37.10
C GLY A 170 -0.72 26.07 37.08
N GLN A 171 -0.28 25.62 35.90
CA GLN A 171 0.84 24.71 35.72
C GLN A 171 1.73 25.13 34.56
N THR A 172 3.01 24.76 34.63
CA THR A 172 3.96 24.91 33.54
C THR A 172 4.43 23.52 33.15
N CYS A 173 4.14 23.14 31.91
CA CYS A 173 4.63 21.90 31.32
C CYS A 173 5.89 22.16 30.50
N THR A 174 6.77 21.18 30.47
CA THR A 174 7.97 21.12 29.64
C THR A 174 7.92 19.85 28.81
N LEU A 175 8.54 19.89 27.64
CA LEU A 175 8.51 18.81 26.67
C LEU A 175 9.93 18.42 26.28
N VAL A 176 10.21 17.13 26.24
CA VAL A 176 11.50 16.55 25.86
C VAL A 176 11.32 15.67 24.63
N ASN A 177 12.34 15.62 23.76
CA ASN A 177 12.32 14.89 22.49
C ASN A 177 11.22 15.32 21.51
N GLY A 178 10.84 16.60 21.52
CA GLY A 178 9.79 17.13 20.64
C GLY A 178 10.09 17.11 19.16
N VAL A 179 11.36 17.05 18.77
CA VAL A 179 11.78 17.13 17.37
C VAL A 179 12.44 15.83 16.93
N GLY A 180 12.22 15.47 15.67
CA GLY A 180 12.85 14.30 15.06
C GLY A 180 12.40 14.06 13.63
N GLN A 181 12.87 12.96 13.06
CA GLN A 181 12.43 12.45 11.75
C GLN A 181 11.75 11.11 11.96
N MET A 182 10.65 10.87 11.25
CA MET A 182 9.91 9.63 11.38
C MET A 182 10.64 8.44 10.73
N GLY A 183 10.83 7.37 11.50
CA GLY A 183 11.36 6.08 11.05
C GLY A 183 10.27 5.03 10.81
N ASP A 184 10.63 3.74 10.87
CA ASP A 184 9.71 2.61 10.64
C ASP A 184 8.95 2.14 11.89
N ALA A 185 8.82 3.00 12.89
CA ALA A 185 8.11 2.68 14.12
C ALA A 185 7.48 3.92 14.73
N LYS A 186 6.43 3.68 15.53
CA LYS A 186 5.83 4.70 16.38
C LYS A 186 6.87 5.35 17.29
N VAL A 187 6.77 6.66 17.47
CA VAL A 187 7.59 7.41 18.42
C VAL A 187 6.78 7.63 19.69
N GLU A 188 7.27 7.13 20.82
CA GLU A 188 6.54 7.14 22.10
C GLU A 188 7.34 7.77 23.25
N ASN A 189 8.44 8.47 22.93
CA ASN A 189 9.36 9.05 23.90
C ASN A 189 9.31 10.59 23.97
N ILE A 190 8.24 11.21 23.46
CA ILE A 190 8.01 12.66 23.52
C ILE A 190 7.34 13.00 24.85
N ASN A 191 8.13 13.03 25.91
CA ASN A 191 7.60 13.11 27.27
C ASN A 191 7.29 14.54 27.69
N VAL A 192 6.15 14.71 28.35
CA VAL A 192 5.69 15.97 28.94
C VAL A 192 5.74 15.87 30.46
N THR A 193 6.36 16.86 31.10
CA THR A 193 6.39 16.98 32.56
C THR A 193 5.83 18.33 32.98
N CYS A 194 4.79 18.32 33.80
CA CYS A 194 4.12 19.49 34.32
C CYS A 194 4.40 19.68 35.81
N GLN A 195 4.55 20.94 36.21
CA GLN A 195 4.73 21.35 37.60
C GLN A 195 3.81 22.53 37.91
N THR A 196 3.30 22.59 39.14
CA THR A 196 2.49 23.73 39.60
C THR A 196 3.30 25.02 39.48
N SER A 197 2.72 26.03 38.85
CA SER A 197 3.36 27.35 38.74
C SER A 197 3.32 28.01 40.11
N ILE A 198 4.48 28.11 40.77
CA ILE A 198 4.61 28.89 42.01
C ILE A 198 4.65 30.35 41.58
N GLY A 199 3.57 31.10 41.81
CA GLY A 199 3.49 32.51 41.47
C GLY A 199 4.68 33.27 42.09
N SER A 200 5.45 33.95 41.24
CA SER A 200 6.45 34.94 41.67
C SER A 200 5.78 36.27 41.95
#